data_AF-A0A3D3X9S7-F1
#
_entry.id   AF-A0A3D3X9S7-F1
#
_cell.length_a   1.000
_cell.length_b   1.000
_cell.length_c   1.000
_cell.angle_alpha   90.00
_cell.angle_beta   90.00
_cell.angle_gamma   90.00
#
_symmetry.space_group_name_H-M   'P 1'
#
loop_
_entity.id
_entity.type
_entity.pdbx_description
1 polymer ?
#
loop_
_entity_poly.entity_id
_entity_poly.type
_entity_poly.pdbx_seq_one_letter_code
_entity_poly.pdbx_strand_id
1 'polypeptide(L)'
;ERPFSVPKTGQYLFRYWAIDRVNNREMFKPLLLMVDESPPQILEVFSINSIGTETTKEGAEIPIYPQHTTLFLNAMDNSASIKGIWYQLNGDDMKEYTQVLFLDQPGRYRITIKAEDQLGNVSVKTLEFMIAQATE
;
A
#
# COMPACT_ATOMS: atom_id res chain seq x y z
N GLU A 1 -7.49 -5.40 38.42
CA GLU A 1 -6.84 -4.46 37.48
C GLU A 1 -7.63 -4.43 36.19
N ARG A 2 -7.67 -3.30 35.48
CA ARG A 2 -8.32 -3.20 34.16
C ARG A 2 -7.26 -2.95 33.11
N PRO A 3 -7.34 -3.58 31.93
CA PRO A 3 -6.49 -3.23 30.82
C PRO A 3 -6.69 -1.75 30.47
N PHE A 4 -5.61 -1.08 30.07
CA PHE A 4 -5.66 0.25 29.49
C PHE A 4 -5.50 0.13 27.97
N SER A 5 -6.14 1.03 27.23
CA SER A 5 -5.98 1.12 25.77
C SER A 5 -5.12 2.33 25.42
N VAL A 6 -4.36 2.22 24.34
CA VAL A 6 -3.59 3.31 23.76
C VAL A 6 -4.36 3.83 22.55
N PRO A 7 -5.04 4.99 22.64
CA PRO A 7 -6.19 5.24 21.77
C PRO A 7 -5.89 6.00 20.48
N LYS A 8 -4.63 6.33 20.16
CA LYS A 8 -4.29 7.08 18.93
C LYS A 8 -2.95 6.65 18.35
N THR A 9 -2.79 6.81 17.04
CA THR A 9 -1.50 6.74 16.36
C THR A 9 -0.47 7.63 17.06
N GLY A 10 0.73 7.10 17.26
CA GLY A 10 1.83 7.83 17.87
C GLY A 10 2.90 6.94 18.50
N GLN A 11 3.96 7.60 18.95
CA GLN A 11 5.02 6.96 19.71
C GLN A 11 4.77 7.13 21.21
N TYR A 12 4.80 6.02 21.93
CA TYR A 12 4.56 5.97 23.37
C TYR A 12 5.76 5.36 24.08
N LEU A 13 6.26 6.03 25.11
CA LEU A 13 7.28 5.48 26.00
C LEU A 13 6.62 5.14 27.34
N PHE A 14 6.36 3.85 27.55
CA PHE A 14 5.89 3.34 28.82
C PHE A 14 7.06 3.17 29.78
N ARG A 15 6.84 3.56 31.03
CA ARG A 15 7.77 3.31 32.14
C ARG A 15 7.00 2.53 33.18
N TYR A 16 7.51 1.35 33.52
CA TYR A 16 6.91 0.51 34.54
C TYR A 16 7.95 0.11 35.58
N TRP A 17 7.50 -0.13 36.81
CA TRP A 17 8.31 -0.65 37.91
C TRP A 17 7.42 -1.48 38.84
N ALA A 18 8.03 -2.44 39.52
CA ALA A 18 7.43 -3.17 40.64
C ALA A 18 7.77 -2.52 42.00
N ILE A 19 6.89 -2.75 42.97
CA ILE A 19 7.13 -2.51 44.40
C ILE A 19 6.91 -3.84 45.11
N ASP A 20 7.83 -4.25 45.99
CA ASP A 20 7.69 -5.48 46.76
C ASP A 20 6.78 -5.32 48.00
N ARG A 21 6.57 -6.41 48.75
CA ARG A 21 5.69 -6.41 49.94
C ARG A 21 6.25 -5.62 51.13
N VAL A 22 7.50 -5.15 51.06
CA VAL A 22 8.17 -4.33 52.07
C VAL A 22 8.57 -2.95 51.52
N ASN A 23 7.91 -2.51 50.44
CA ASN A 23 8.03 -1.19 49.81
C ASN A 23 9.37 -0.88 49.12
N ASN A 24 10.19 -1.87 48.78
CA ASN A 24 11.32 -1.62 47.87
C ASN A 24 10.80 -1.43 46.45
N ARG A 25 11.30 -0.39 45.77
CA ARG A 25 10.93 -0.04 44.39
C ARG A 25 12.09 -0.33 43.45
N GLU A 26 11.83 -1.04 42.36
CA GLU A 26 12.84 -1.20 41.30
C GLU A 26 13.01 0.07 40.45
N MET A 27 14.15 0.18 39.76
CA MET A 27 14.30 1.19 38.70
C MET A 27 13.27 0.95 37.59
N PHE A 28 12.74 2.04 37.03
CA PHE A 28 11.77 1.91 35.96
C PHE A 28 12.41 1.30 34.70
N LYS A 29 11.64 0.48 33.99
CA LYS A 29 12.00 -0.10 32.71
C LYS A 29 11.25 0.62 31.58
N PRO A 30 11.94 1.06 30.52
CA PRO A 30 11.29 1.65 29.36
C PRO A 30 10.72 0.58 28.43
N LEU A 31 9.56 0.85 27.83
CA LEU A 31 8.99 0.12 26.70
C LEU A 31 8.52 1.13 25.67
N LEU A 32 9.14 1.11 24.49
CA LEU A 32 8.71 1.92 23.35
C LEU A 32 7.61 1.17 22.60
N LEU A 33 6.48 1.83 22.37
CA LEU A 33 5.36 1.31 21.58
C LEU A 33 5.07 2.30 20.45
N MET A 34 5.01 1.79 19.22
CA MET A 34 4.48 2.53 18.08
C MET A 34 3.08 2.01 17.79
N VAL A 35 2.12 2.92 17.72
CA VAL A 35 0.75 2.65 17.29
C VAL A 35 0.55 3.38 15.98
N ASP A 36 0.07 2.68 14.97
CA ASP A 36 -0.36 3.26 13.71
C ASP A 36 -1.57 2.50 13.17
N GLU A 37 -2.58 3.26 12.78
CA GLU A 37 -3.85 2.78 12.24
C GLU A 37 -4.06 3.26 10.79
N SER A 38 -3.07 3.96 10.22
CA SER A 38 -3.16 4.54 8.88
C SER A 38 -2.72 3.50 7.85
N PRO A 39 -3.54 3.17 6.84
CA PRO A 39 -3.07 2.30 5.77
C PRO A 39 -2.10 3.04 4.84
N PRO A 40 -1.18 2.32 4.19
CA PRO A 40 -0.30 2.89 3.17
C PRO A 40 -1.05 3.59 2.04
N GLN A 41 -0.47 4.63 1.46
CA GLN A 41 -0.96 5.24 0.23
C GLN A 41 -0.29 4.60 -0.99
N ILE A 42 -1.09 4.01 -1.88
CA ILE A 42 -0.62 3.42 -3.14
C ILE A 42 -0.37 4.53 -4.17
N LEU A 43 0.78 4.43 -4.85
CA LEU A 43 1.19 5.29 -5.95
C LEU A 43 1.53 4.45 -7.18
N GLU A 44 0.85 4.72 -8.27
CA GLU A 44 1.14 4.19 -9.60
C GLU A 44 1.80 5.25 -10.48
N VAL A 45 2.80 4.85 -11.26
CA VAL A 45 3.45 5.72 -12.25
C VAL A 45 3.62 4.94 -13.54
N PHE A 46 3.09 5.49 -14.63
CA PHE A 46 3.36 4.99 -15.97
C PHE A 46 4.61 5.67 -16.53
N SER A 47 5.44 4.91 -17.25
CA SER A 47 6.69 5.41 -17.84
C SER A 47 6.48 6.47 -18.92
N ILE A 48 5.27 6.54 -19.49
CA ILE A 48 4.89 7.43 -20.59
C ILE A 48 3.52 8.03 -20.24
N ASN A 49 3.29 9.27 -20.64
CA ASN A 49 1.97 9.90 -20.51
C ASN A 49 0.92 9.19 -21.38
N SER A 50 -0.34 9.26 -20.96
CA SER A 50 -1.44 8.75 -21.79
C SER A 50 -1.49 9.50 -23.12
N ILE A 51 -1.71 8.78 -24.21
CA ILE A 51 -1.88 9.30 -25.56
C ILE A 51 -3.33 9.63 -25.92
N GLY A 52 -4.26 9.30 -25.02
CA GLY A 52 -5.68 9.59 -25.16
C GLY A 52 -6.50 9.00 -24.03
N THR A 53 -7.82 9.07 -24.17
CA THR A 53 -8.79 8.46 -23.27
C THR A 53 -9.83 7.67 -24.06
N GLU A 54 -10.38 6.62 -23.46
CA GLU A 54 -11.51 5.87 -23.97
C GLU A 54 -12.65 5.94 -22.96
N THR A 55 -13.88 6.15 -23.43
CA THR A 55 -15.08 6.04 -22.59
C THR A 55 -15.53 4.59 -22.56
N THR A 56 -15.53 3.99 -21.37
CA THR A 56 -16.07 2.65 -21.10
C THR A 56 -17.58 2.59 -21.38
N LYS A 57 -18.14 1.38 -21.45
CA LYS A 57 -19.60 1.20 -21.68
C LYS A 57 -20.43 1.80 -20.54
N GLU A 58 -19.84 1.86 -19.37
CA GLU A 58 -20.39 2.40 -18.14
C GLU A 58 -20.21 3.93 -18.04
N GLY A 59 -19.59 4.57 -19.04
CA GLY A 59 -19.41 6.02 -19.10
C GLY A 59 -18.18 6.56 -18.37
N ALA A 60 -17.36 5.71 -17.75
CA ALA A 60 -16.08 6.12 -17.16
C ALA A 60 -15.01 6.36 -18.23
N GLU A 61 -14.21 7.41 -18.09
CA GLU A 61 -13.05 7.66 -18.94
C GLU A 61 -11.82 6.92 -18.39
N ILE A 62 -11.16 6.13 -19.24
CA ILE A 62 -9.92 5.43 -18.91
C ILE A 62 -8.78 5.89 -19.82
N PRO A 63 -7.56 6.06 -19.30
CA PRO A 63 -6.43 6.49 -20.12
C PRO A 63 -5.97 5.39 -21.08
N ILE A 64 -5.46 5.82 -22.23
CA ILE A 64 -4.84 4.96 -23.24
C ILE A 64 -3.34 5.26 -23.24
N TYR A 65 -2.52 4.21 -23.16
CA TYR A 65 -1.07 4.27 -23.23
C TYR A 65 -0.56 3.53 -24.48
N PRO A 66 0.61 3.90 -25.02
CA PRO A 66 1.24 3.14 -26.11
C PRO A 66 1.75 1.77 -25.63
N GLN A 67 2.00 0.84 -26.56
CA GLN A 67 2.70 -0.41 -26.24
C GLN A 67 4.08 -0.13 -25.64
N HIS A 68 4.60 -1.12 -24.91
CA HIS A 68 5.88 -1.04 -24.20
C HIS A 68 5.90 0.03 -23.09
N THR A 69 4.73 0.44 -22.62
CA THR A 69 4.62 1.24 -21.40
C THR A 69 4.97 0.37 -20.20
N THR A 70 5.74 0.93 -19.26
CA THR A 70 6.07 0.28 -17.99
C THR A 70 5.24 0.90 -16.88
N LEU A 71 4.62 0.08 -16.04
CA LEU A 71 3.90 0.50 -14.84
C LEU A 71 4.74 0.21 -13.59
N PHE A 72 5.05 1.28 -12.86
CA PHE A 72 5.73 1.27 -11.58
C PHE A 72 4.71 1.38 -10.46
N LEU A 73 4.81 0.49 -9.46
CA LEU A 73 3.98 0.53 -8.27
C LEU A 73 4.84 0.88 -7.06
N ASN A 74 4.34 1.77 -6.23
CA ASN A 74 4.96 2.17 -4.98
C ASN A 74 3.90 2.37 -3.90
N ALA A 75 4.33 2.42 -2.65
CA ALA A 75 3.49 2.76 -1.52
C ALA A 75 4.25 3.67 -0.55
N MET A 76 3.54 4.60 0.05
CA MET A 76 4.08 5.50 1.07
C MET A 76 3.31 5.34 2.36
N ASP A 77 4.03 5.29 3.47
CA ASP A 77 3.47 5.26 4.80
C ASP A 77 4.28 6.22 5.69
N ASN A 78 3.57 6.98 6.52
CA ASN A 78 4.14 8.06 7.32
C ASN A 78 4.71 7.57 8.66
N SER A 79 4.28 6.41 9.15
CA SER A 79 4.52 5.96 10.53
C SER A 79 5.03 4.52 10.60
N ALA A 80 4.69 3.68 9.63
CA ALA A 80 5.24 2.35 9.45
C ALA A 80 6.07 2.25 8.16
N SER A 81 6.92 1.23 8.08
CA SER A 81 7.53 0.85 6.80
C SER A 81 6.58 -0.06 6.03
N ILE A 82 6.65 -0.01 4.70
CA ILE A 82 5.88 -0.89 3.83
C ILE A 82 6.40 -2.33 3.99
N LYS A 83 5.48 -3.26 4.25
CA LYS A 83 5.77 -4.70 4.29
C LYS A 83 5.81 -5.30 2.89
N GLY A 84 4.88 -4.89 2.03
CA GLY A 84 4.86 -5.35 0.64
C GLY A 84 3.78 -4.68 -0.20
N ILE A 85 3.90 -4.88 -1.51
CA ILE A 85 2.91 -4.50 -2.51
C ILE A 85 2.58 -5.75 -3.31
N TRP A 86 1.29 -5.96 -3.59
CA TRP A 86 0.80 -7.05 -4.42
C TRP A 86 -0.11 -6.49 -5.49
N TYR A 87 -0.24 -7.22 -6.59
CA TYR A 87 -1.15 -6.87 -7.67
C TYR A 87 -1.83 -8.10 -8.27
N GLN A 88 -3.04 -7.90 -8.76
CA GLN A 88 -3.79 -8.83 -9.58
C GLN A 88 -4.05 -8.13 -10.92
N LEU A 89 -3.64 -8.76 -12.02
CA LEU A 89 -3.82 -8.24 -13.37
C LEU A 89 -4.93 -9.02 -14.07
N ASN A 90 -5.94 -8.33 -14.60
CA ASN A 90 -7.05 -8.91 -15.37
C ASN A 90 -7.80 -10.08 -14.70
N GLY A 91 -7.80 -10.13 -13.37
CA GLY A 91 -8.45 -11.19 -12.59
C GLY A 91 -7.59 -12.42 -12.32
N ASP A 92 -6.31 -12.42 -12.71
CA ASP A 92 -5.34 -13.48 -12.39
C ASP A 92 -5.10 -13.62 -10.86
N ASP A 93 -4.30 -14.59 -10.44
CA ASP A 93 -3.87 -14.68 -9.05
C ASP A 93 -3.11 -13.42 -8.59
N MET A 94 -3.34 -13.03 -7.34
CA MET A 94 -2.63 -11.93 -6.69
C MET A 94 -1.15 -12.30 -6.51
N LYS A 95 -0.25 -11.49 -7.05
CA LYS A 95 1.21 -11.70 -7.06
C LYS A 95 1.91 -10.58 -6.30
N GLU A 96 3.02 -10.91 -5.65
CA GLU A 96 3.88 -9.90 -5.04
C GLU A 96 4.58 -9.07 -6.12
N TYR A 97 4.62 -7.75 -5.90
CA TYR A 97 5.28 -6.81 -6.79
C TYR A 97 6.77 -6.75 -6.45
N THR A 98 7.57 -7.55 -7.17
CA THR A 98 9.04 -7.57 -7.04
C THR A 98 9.74 -6.96 -8.26
N GLN A 99 9.01 -6.75 -9.35
CA GLN A 99 9.52 -6.25 -10.63
C GLN A 99 8.46 -5.37 -11.30
N VAL A 100 8.93 -4.45 -12.15
CA VAL A 100 8.07 -3.56 -12.93
C VAL A 100 7.15 -4.32 -13.86
N LEU A 101 5.97 -3.77 -14.11
CA LEU A 101 5.00 -4.39 -15.03
C LEU A 101 5.22 -3.83 -16.42
N PHE A 102 5.79 -4.63 -17.31
CA PHE A 102 5.95 -4.27 -18.71
C PHE A 102 4.67 -4.60 -19.49
N LEU A 103 4.05 -3.59 -20.11
CA LEU A 103 2.77 -3.69 -20.80
C LEU A 103 3.01 -3.70 -22.31
N ASP A 104 3.26 -4.88 -22.85
CA ASP A 104 3.62 -5.10 -24.26
C ASP A 104 2.42 -5.51 -25.13
N GLN A 105 1.42 -6.17 -24.54
CA GLN A 105 0.23 -6.59 -25.26
C GLN A 105 -0.81 -5.46 -25.33
N PRO A 106 -1.44 -5.25 -26.49
CA PRO A 106 -2.52 -4.28 -26.63
C PRO A 106 -3.80 -4.82 -25.99
N GLY A 107 -4.66 -3.92 -25.53
CA GLY A 107 -5.97 -4.26 -24.97
C GLY A 107 -6.30 -3.50 -23.69
N ARG A 108 -7.44 -3.84 -23.10
CA ARG A 108 -7.90 -3.28 -21.83
C ARG A 108 -7.26 -4.05 -20.68
N TYR A 109 -6.73 -3.30 -19.72
CA TYR A 109 -6.16 -3.82 -18.49
C TYR A 109 -6.98 -3.34 -17.30
N ARG A 110 -7.14 -4.24 -16.33
CA ARG A 110 -7.65 -3.95 -15.00
C ARG A 110 -6.65 -4.48 -13.99
N ILE A 111 -6.09 -3.60 -13.16
CA ILE A 111 -5.14 -3.98 -12.12
C ILE A 111 -5.70 -3.61 -10.75
N THR A 112 -5.74 -4.59 -9.85
CA THR A 112 -6.02 -4.39 -8.43
C THR A 112 -4.70 -4.44 -7.68
N ILE A 113 -4.35 -3.37 -6.97
CA ILE A 113 -3.11 -3.22 -6.20
C ILE A 113 -3.47 -3.27 -4.73
N LYS A 114 -2.70 -4.01 -3.94
CA LYS A 114 -2.78 -4.06 -2.47
C LYS A 114 -1.43 -3.63 -1.90
N ALA A 115 -1.42 -2.74 -0.91
CA ALA A 115 -0.25 -2.46 -0.10
C ALA A 115 -0.52 -2.80 1.37
N GLU A 116 0.50 -3.28 2.08
CA GLU A 116 0.44 -3.63 3.51
C GLU A 116 1.67 -3.06 4.21
N ASP A 117 1.50 -2.50 5.40
CA ASP A 117 2.61 -2.06 6.27
C ASP A 117 3.06 -3.18 7.23
N GLN A 118 4.09 -2.91 8.04
CA GLN A 118 4.58 -3.85 9.05
C GLN A 118 3.61 -4.09 10.23
N LEU A 119 2.61 -3.23 10.41
CA LEU A 119 1.62 -3.30 11.49
C LEU A 119 0.31 -3.97 11.06
N GLY A 120 0.18 -4.31 9.77
CA GLY A 120 -0.95 -5.00 9.18
C GLY A 120 -2.02 -4.07 8.60
N ASN A 121 -1.78 -2.75 8.53
CA ASN A 121 -2.70 -1.84 7.84
C ASN A 121 -2.62 -2.07 6.32
N VAL A 122 -3.78 -2.09 5.67
CA VAL A 122 -3.91 -2.46 4.25
C VAL A 122 -4.65 -1.37 3.47
N SER A 123 -4.14 -1.05 2.27
CA SER A 123 -4.88 -0.30 1.26
C SER A 123 -5.04 -1.12 -0.02
N VAL A 124 -6.14 -0.85 -0.75
CA VAL A 124 -6.44 -1.47 -2.04
C VAL A 124 -6.86 -0.40 -3.03
N LYS A 125 -6.30 -0.45 -4.24
CA LYS A 125 -6.63 0.46 -5.34
C LYS A 125 -6.85 -0.33 -6.63
N THR A 126 -7.90 -0.02 -7.37
CA THR A 126 -8.15 -0.62 -8.70
C THR A 126 -8.00 0.44 -9.77
N LEU A 127 -7.31 0.11 -10.85
CA LEU A 127 -7.13 0.96 -12.03
C LEU A 127 -7.61 0.21 -13.27
N GLU A 128 -8.20 0.95 -14.19
CA GLU A 128 -8.50 0.48 -15.54
C GLU A 128 -7.83 1.40 -16.56
N PHE A 129 -7.19 0.82 -17.57
CA PHE A 129 -6.51 1.56 -18.63
C PHE A 129 -6.41 0.70 -19.90
N MET A 130 -6.05 1.32 -21.02
CA MET A 130 -5.86 0.65 -22.31
C MET A 130 -4.41 0.71 -22.74
N ILE A 131 -3.95 -0.32 -23.45
CA ILE A 131 -2.73 -0.29 -24.26
C ILE A 131 -3.15 -0.31 -25.73
N ALA A 132 -2.79 0.73 -26.47
CA ALA A 132 -3.10 0.86 -27.89
C ALA A 132 -2.36 -0.21 -28.71
N GLN A 133 -2.94 -0.64 -29.83
CA GLN A 133 -2.19 -1.39 -30.84
C GLN A 133 -1.17 -0.46 -31.52
N ALA A 134 0.02 -0.98 -31.85
CA ALA A 134 0.92 -0.28 -32.76
C ALA A 134 0.22 -0.08 -34.11
N THR A 135 0.11 1.18 -34.54
CA THR A 135 -0.15 1.50 -35.93
C THR A 135 1.15 1.32 -36.72
N GLU A 136 1.13 0.45 -37.73
CA GLU A 136 2.17 0.34 -38.76
C GLU A 136 2.33 1.63 -39.58
#